data_AF-A0A9X9WUF6-F1
#
_entry.id   AF-A0A9X9WUF6-F1
#
_cell.length_a   1.000
_cell.length_b   1.000
_cell.length_c   1.000
_cell.angle_alpha   90.00
_cell.angle_beta   90.00
_cell.angle_gamma   90.00
#
_symmetry.space_group_name_H-M   'P 1'
#
loop_
_entity.id
_entity.type
_entity.pdbx_description
1 polymer ?
#
loop_
_entity_poly.entity_id
_entity_poly.type
_entity_poly.pdbx_seq_one_letter_code
_entity_poly.pdbx_strand_id
1 'polypeptide(L)'
;MPRGPEIDAFAEKLRLLLDRANLSRAQVAQRAGVDKSVVARWLNGALHPSDHTLSALSAALAQEVAGFSRADWALPAAAFASRLGLPSRAPPSPGATPAPLLPGVLDWTAGTRARTDPMYAGLWALAFASPANGGRIFCVPLRIWREAGAPTLQVEYSNGMMLHNRGAAFALAGRLWAVMESVARRDALSMLVVQGVVEQPALILDGLLSGRRNTAVAALFSTRAMLFRLGPEPDEEGFAAAIARANDLAREGWERRLPPALLAAFAMPPAEAPGPNWLLLELRDAWTLGAWRDEDAARAPQREALACIRAAFGVAAEPS
;
A
#
# COMPACT_ATOMS: atom_id res chain seq x y z
N MET A 1 23.43 23.70 -0.94
CA MET A 1 22.29 24.62 -1.18
C MET A 1 21.46 24.70 0.08
N PRO A 2 21.00 25.90 0.49
CA PRO A 2 20.19 26.05 1.69
C PRO A 2 18.90 25.22 1.55
N ARG A 3 18.56 24.48 2.61
CA ARG A 3 17.31 23.73 2.73
C ARG A 3 16.16 24.76 2.72
N GLY A 4 15.19 24.58 1.84
CA GLY A 4 14.01 25.44 1.79
C GLY A 4 13.15 25.32 3.05
N PRO A 5 12.12 26.16 3.19
CA PRO A 5 11.24 26.16 4.34
C PRO A 5 10.51 24.82 4.42
N GLU A 6 10.40 24.30 5.63
CA GLU A 6 9.63 23.09 5.89
C GLU A 6 8.14 23.44 5.80
N ILE A 7 7.46 22.85 4.83
CA ILE A 7 6.05 23.08 4.57
C ILE A 7 5.34 21.76 4.81
N ASP A 8 4.52 21.72 5.85
CA ASP A 8 3.67 20.58 6.15
C ASP A 8 2.81 20.19 4.93
N ALA A 9 2.76 18.89 4.64
CA ALA A 9 2.01 18.29 3.54
C ALA A 9 2.21 18.97 2.16
N PHE A 10 3.39 19.54 1.88
CA PHE A 10 3.65 20.28 0.64
C PHE A 10 3.26 19.52 -0.64
N ALA A 11 3.64 18.25 -0.74
CA ALA A 11 3.35 17.41 -1.89
C ALA A 11 1.85 17.22 -2.12
N GLU A 12 1.06 17.10 -1.06
CA GLU A 12 -0.40 17.00 -1.12
C GLU A 12 -1.02 18.33 -1.55
N LYS A 13 -0.64 19.43 -0.88
CA LYS A 13 -1.08 20.79 -1.22
C LYS A 13 -0.78 21.15 -2.68
N LEU A 14 0.40 20.80 -3.18
CA LEU A 14 0.76 21.03 -4.57
C LEU A 14 -0.14 20.24 -5.53
N ARG A 15 -0.43 18.96 -5.25
CA ARG A 15 -1.38 18.18 -6.08
C ARG A 15 -2.76 18.84 -6.14
N LEU A 16 -3.29 19.25 -5.00
CA LEU A 16 -4.60 19.93 -4.93
C LEU A 16 -4.61 21.21 -5.77
N LEU A 17 -3.53 21.98 -5.74
CA LEU A 17 -3.38 23.17 -6.60
C LEU A 17 -3.34 22.81 -8.09
N LEU A 18 -2.60 21.77 -8.47
CA LEU A 18 -2.51 21.37 -9.88
C LEU A 18 -3.85 20.89 -10.40
N ASP A 19 -4.57 20.11 -9.60
CA ASP A 19 -5.92 19.64 -9.94
C ASP A 19 -6.89 20.82 -10.06
N ARG A 20 -6.86 21.76 -9.10
CA ARG A 20 -7.71 22.96 -9.10
C ARG A 20 -7.43 23.91 -10.27
N ALA A 21 -6.16 24.03 -10.66
CA ALA A 21 -5.71 24.88 -11.76
C ALA A 21 -5.73 24.17 -13.11
N ASN A 22 -6.07 22.87 -13.15
CA ASN A 22 -5.99 22.01 -14.34
C ASN A 22 -4.61 22.10 -15.04
N LEU A 23 -3.53 22.10 -14.25
CA LEU A 23 -2.16 22.22 -14.75
C LEU A 23 -1.44 20.88 -14.75
N SER A 24 -0.76 20.58 -15.85
CA SER A 24 0.18 19.45 -15.91
C SER A 24 1.52 19.78 -15.24
N ARG A 25 2.24 18.73 -14.83
CA ARG A 25 3.61 18.82 -14.31
C ARG A 25 4.57 19.60 -15.21
N ALA A 26 4.41 19.47 -16.52
CA ALA A 26 5.27 20.16 -17.49
C ALA A 26 4.99 21.67 -17.52
N GLN A 27 3.73 22.07 -17.47
CA GLN A 27 3.33 23.49 -17.40
C GLN A 27 3.84 24.13 -16.11
N VAL A 28 3.74 23.43 -14.97
CA VAL A 28 4.27 23.91 -13.69
C VAL A 28 5.78 24.07 -13.74
N ALA A 29 6.49 23.07 -14.29
CA ALA A 29 7.94 23.10 -14.42
C ALA A 29 8.40 24.31 -15.25
N GLN A 30 7.78 24.51 -16.41
CA GLN A 30 8.04 25.64 -17.29
C GLN A 30 7.82 26.98 -16.58
N ARG A 31 6.70 27.12 -15.86
CA ARG A 31 6.33 28.38 -15.19
C ARG A 31 7.17 28.67 -13.95
N ALA A 32 7.56 27.64 -13.21
CA ALA A 32 8.43 27.77 -12.04
C ALA A 32 9.92 27.84 -12.41
N GLY A 33 10.28 27.74 -13.69
CA GLY A 33 11.66 27.80 -14.17
C GLY A 33 12.51 26.61 -13.70
N VAL A 34 11.92 25.42 -13.60
CA VAL A 34 12.61 24.20 -13.14
C VAL A 34 12.40 23.04 -14.10
N ASP A 35 13.20 21.99 -13.94
CA ASP A 35 13.01 20.76 -14.70
C ASP A 35 11.73 20.00 -14.30
N LYS A 36 11.15 19.30 -15.27
CA LYS A 36 9.98 18.42 -15.05
C LYS A 36 10.26 17.35 -13.99
N SER A 37 11.50 16.87 -13.89
CA SER A 37 11.92 15.88 -12.88
C SER A 37 11.92 16.46 -11.46
N VAL A 38 12.19 17.76 -11.31
CA VAL A 38 12.15 18.48 -10.02
C VAL A 38 10.71 18.58 -9.53
N VAL A 39 9.78 18.98 -10.39
CA VAL A 39 8.34 19.02 -10.06
C VAL A 39 7.82 17.62 -9.72
N ALA A 40 8.28 16.59 -10.44
CA ALA A 40 7.96 15.22 -10.08
C ALA A 40 8.45 14.90 -8.66
N ARG A 41 9.69 15.23 -8.30
CA ARG A 41 10.22 15.01 -6.94
C ARG A 41 9.47 15.79 -5.85
N TRP A 42 8.95 16.98 -6.16
CA TRP A 42 8.11 17.78 -5.26
C TRP A 42 6.75 17.15 -4.99
N LEU A 43 6.02 16.83 -6.05
CA LEU A 43 4.75 16.09 -5.95
C LEU A 43 4.94 14.75 -5.25
N ASN A 44 6.18 14.26 -5.27
CA ASN A 44 6.58 13.03 -4.65
C ASN A 44 7.04 13.16 -3.19
N GLY A 45 7.13 14.36 -2.64
CA GLY A 45 7.68 14.60 -1.29
C GLY A 45 9.16 14.25 -1.14
N ALA A 46 9.84 13.88 -2.23
CA ALA A 46 11.25 13.50 -2.23
C ALA A 46 12.19 14.73 -2.25
N LEU A 47 11.63 15.92 -2.41
CA LEU A 47 12.34 17.19 -2.44
C LEU A 47 11.40 18.30 -2.01
N HIS A 48 11.89 19.24 -1.21
CA HIS A 48 11.22 20.50 -0.96
C HIS A 48 11.79 21.60 -1.87
N PRO A 49 10.96 22.54 -2.36
CA PRO A 49 11.46 23.68 -3.11
C PRO A 49 12.36 24.55 -2.21
N SER A 50 13.40 25.14 -2.81
CA SER A 50 14.13 26.22 -2.14
C SER A 50 13.22 27.44 -1.94
N ASP A 51 13.62 28.39 -1.10
CA ASP A 51 12.85 29.63 -0.92
C ASP A 51 12.60 30.38 -2.22
N HIS A 52 13.64 30.52 -3.04
CA HIS A 52 13.55 31.17 -4.35
C HIS A 52 12.56 30.44 -5.26
N THR A 53 12.67 29.12 -5.31
CA THR A 53 11.80 28.30 -6.15
C THR A 53 10.36 28.27 -5.66
N LEU A 54 10.13 28.28 -4.34
CA LEU A 54 8.80 28.36 -3.76
C LEU A 54 8.14 29.71 -4.08
N SER A 55 8.90 30.81 -4.12
CA SER A 55 8.40 32.11 -4.56
C SER A 55 7.99 32.08 -6.04
N ALA A 56 8.84 31.53 -6.91
CA ALA A 56 8.53 31.38 -8.33
C ALA A 56 7.29 30.51 -8.57
N LEU A 57 7.21 29.37 -7.87
CA LEU A 57 6.06 28.47 -7.91
C LEU A 57 4.77 29.15 -7.42
N SER A 58 4.86 29.91 -6.32
CA SER A 58 3.70 30.62 -5.76
C SER A 58 3.19 31.70 -6.72
N ALA A 59 4.10 32.46 -7.35
CA ALA A 59 3.75 33.46 -8.35
C ALA A 59 3.10 32.83 -9.59
N ALA A 60 3.61 31.69 -10.05
CA ALA A 60 3.04 30.96 -11.18
C ALA A 60 1.62 30.45 -10.90
N LEU A 61 1.34 29.99 -9.68
CA LEU A 61 0.03 29.45 -9.28
C LEU A 61 -0.98 30.55 -8.93
N ALA A 62 -0.51 31.70 -8.45
CA ALA A 62 -1.36 32.87 -8.20
C ALA A 62 -2.03 33.41 -9.48
N GLN A 63 -1.46 33.14 -10.65
CA GLN A 63 -2.06 33.48 -11.94
C GLN A 63 -3.28 32.61 -12.29
N GLU A 64 -3.35 31.39 -11.74
CA GLU A 64 -4.41 30.41 -12.06
C GLU A 64 -5.46 30.30 -10.95
N VAL A 65 -5.06 30.56 -9.71
CA VAL A 65 -5.93 30.46 -8.54
C VAL A 65 -6.05 31.84 -7.90
N ALA A 66 -7.22 32.46 -8.09
CA ALA A 66 -7.48 33.81 -7.61
C ALA A 66 -7.21 33.97 -6.10
N GLY A 67 -6.41 34.98 -5.77
CA GLY A 67 -6.01 35.32 -4.41
C GLY A 67 -5.01 34.36 -3.77
N PHE A 68 -4.57 33.31 -4.47
CA PHE A 68 -3.54 32.41 -3.95
C PHE A 68 -2.23 33.18 -3.75
N SER A 69 -1.55 32.92 -2.64
CA SER A 69 -0.36 33.62 -2.21
C SER A 69 0.63 32.66 -1.56
N ARG A 70 1.87 33.11 -1.37
CA ARG A 70 2.89 32.32 -0.67
C ARG A 70 2.49 31.99 0.78
N ALA A 71 1.69 32.84 1.43
CA ALA A 71 1.27 32.63 2.81
C ALA A 71 0.33 31.42 2.96
N ASP A 72 -0.40 31.05 1.90
CA ASP A 72 -1.32 29.91 1.93
C ASP A 72 -0.58 28.60 2.20
N TRP A 73 0.71 28.46 1.84
CA TRP A 73 1.49 27.25 2.13
C TRP A 73 1.61 26.95 3.63
N ALA A 74 1.54 27.97 4.50
CA ALA A 74 1.61 27.80 5.94
C ALA A 74 0.30 27.27 6.56
N LEU A 75 -0.80 27.26 5.80
CA LEU A 75 -2.08 26.74 6.29
C LEU A 75 -1.99 25.23 6.53
N PRO A 76 -2.66 24.68 7.57
CA PRO A 76 -2.88 23.24 7.68
C PRO A 76 -3.57 22.69 6.43
N ALA A 77 -3.31 21.43 6.05
CA ALA A 77 -3.80 20.84 4.80
C ALA A 77 -5.34 20.98 4.59
N ALA A 78 -6.13 20.82 5.66
CA ALA A 78 -7.59 20.99 5.60
C ALA A 78 -8.02 22.45 5.34
N ALA A 79 -7.35 23.41 5.98
CA ALA A 79 -7.60 24.84 5.76
C ALA A 79 -7.16 25.27 4.36
N PHE A 80 -6.06 24.69 3.86
CA PHE A 80 -5.57 24.89 2.51
C PHE A 80 -6.57 24.39 1.45
N ALA A 81 -7.10 23.17 1.60
CA ALA A 81 -8.12 22.64 0.69
C ALA A 81 -9.38 23.53 0.67
N SER A 82 -9.83 23.97 1.86
CA SER A 82 -10.95 24.90 2.00
C SER A 82 -10.69 26.22 1.27
N ARG A 83 -9.47 26.77 1.40
CA ARG A 83 -9.03 27.99 0.72
C ARG A 83 -9.08 27.89 -0.80
N LEU A 84 -8.89 26.69 -1.37
CA LEU A 84 -9.01 26.44 -2.81
C LEU A 84 -10.44 26.26 -3.31
N GLY A 85 -11.43 26.31 -2.41
CA GLY A 85 -12.82 25.97 -2.70
C GLY A 85 -13.02 24.47 -2.97
N LEU A 86 -12.06 23.63 -2.56
CA LEU A 86 -12.20 22.19 -2.60
C LEU A 86 -12.92 21.75 -1.32
N PRO A 87 -13.81 20.74 -1.38
CA PRO A 87 -14.44 20.21 -0.19
C PRO A 87 -13.35 19.79 0.79
N SER A 88 -13.32 20.47 1.94
CA SER A 88 -12.39 20.14 3.03
C SER A 88 -12.63 18.69 3.40
N ARG A 89 -11.66 17.82 3.11
CA ARG A 89 -11.70 16.45 3.60
C ARG A 89 -11.46 16.53 5.09
N ALA A 90 -12.53 16.54 5.88
CA ALA A 90 -12.42 16.13 7.26
C ALA A 90 -11.71 14.76 7.26
N PRO A 91 -10.76 14.50 8.16
CA PRO A 91 -10.31 13.13 8.37
C PRO A 91 -11.57 12.27 8.51
N PRO A 92 -11.66 11.12 7.80
CA PRO A 92 -12.86 10.29 7.88
C PRO A 92 -13.19 10.11 9.36
N SER A 93 -14.39 10.52 9.76
CA SER A 93 -14.83 10.26 11.13
C SER A 93 -14.72 8.76 11.38
N PRO A 94 -14.21 8.32 12.53
CA PRO A 94 -14.25 6.91 12.90
C PRO A 94 -15.72 6.49 12.87
N GLY A 95 -16.10 5.71 11.86
CA GLY A 95 -17.51 5.50 11.50
C GLY A 95 -17.82 5.55 10.01
N ALA A 96 -16.82 5.66 9.12
CA ALA A 96 -17.01 5.43 7.69
C ALA A 96 -17.79 4.12 7.50
N THR A 97 -18.99 4.25 6.92
CA THR A 97 -19.87 3.12 6.64
C THR A 97 -19.04 2.05 5.93
N PRO A 98 -19.02 0.80 6.40
CA PRO A 98 -18.24 -0.24 5.74
C PRO A 98 -18.62 -0.28 4.26
N ALA A 99 -17.66 -0.62 3.40
CA ALA A 99 -17.96 -1.05 2.04
C ALA A 99 -19.19 -1.99 2.09
N PRO A 100 -20.15 -1.92 1.15
CA PRO A 100 -21.41 -2.65 1.26
C PRO A 100 -21.15 -4.16 1.25
N LEU A 101 -20.88 -4.71 2.43
CA LEU A 101 -20.74 -6.14 2.65
C LEU A 101 -22.13 -6.71 2.77
N LEU A 102 -22.30 -7.91 2.21
CA LEU A 102 -23.54 -8.64 2.32
C LEU A 102 -23.88 -8.84 3.81
N PRO A 103 -25.14 -8.67 4.24
CA PRO A 103 -25.51 -8.77 5.66
C PRO A 103 -25.01 -10.05 6.34
N GLY A 104 -25.11 -11.20 5.66
CA GLY A 104 -24.61 -12.46 6.21
C GLY A 104 -23.09 -12.50 6.46
N VAL A 105 -22.30 -11.72 5.71
CA VAL A 105 -20.85 -11.57 5.96
C VAL A 105 -20.61 -10.75 7.23
N LEU A 106 -21.41 -9.71 7.47
CA LEU A 106 -21.33 -8.91 8.67
C LEU A 106 -21.70 -9.74 9.91
N ASP A 107 -22.79 -10.50 9.84
CA ASP A 107 -23.23 -11.38 10.92
C ASP A 107 -22.19 -12.45 11.24
N TRP A 108 -21.65 -13.11 10.20
CA TRP A 108 -20.57 -14.08 10.36
C TRP A 108 -19.33 -13.46 11.02
N THR A 109 -18.88 -12.31 10.50
CA THR A 109 -17.69 -11.61 11.02
C THR A 109 -17.89 -11.22 12.48
N ALA A 110 -19.08 -10.72 12.85
CA ALA A 110 -19.40 -10.38 14.23
C ALA A 110 -19.33 -11.60 15.15
N GLY A 111 -19.83 -12.76 14.70
CA GLY A 111 -19.81 -14.02 15.44
C GLY A 111 -18.43 -14.65 15.60
N THR A 112 -17.49 -14.41 14.67
CA THR A 112 -16.15 -15.04 14.69
C THR A 112 -15.02 -14.11 15.11
N ARG A 113 -15.26 -12.80 15.25
CA ARG A 113 -14.22 -11.77 15.43
C ARG A 113 -13.21 -12.07 16.53
N ALA A 114 -13.67 -12.51 17.71
CA ALA A 114 -12.81 -12.73 18.87
C ALA A 114 -11.75 -13.81 18.60
N ARG A 115 -12.07 -14.78 17.73
CA ARG A 115 -11.16 -15.83 17.30
C ARG A 115 -10.31 -15.38 16.12
N THR A 116 -10.90 -14.70 15.12
CA THR A 116 -10.22 -14.44 13.84
C THR A 116 -9.32 -13.22 13.87
N ASP A 117 -9.66 -12.16 14.61
CA ASP A 117 -8.91 -10.90 14.58
C ASP A 117 -7.44 -11.08 14.98
N PRO A 118 -7.09 -11.78 16.09
CA PRO A 118 -5.70 -11.96 16.49
C PRO A 118 -4.87 -12.74 15.47
N MET A 119 -5.52 -13.55 14.62
CA MET A 119 -4.82 -14.34 13.61
C MET A 119 -4.25 -13.48 12.48
N TYR A 120 -4.91 -12.37 12.17
CA TYR A 120 -4.63 -11.53 11.00
C TYR A 120 -4.14 -10.12 11.36
N ALA A 121 -4.51 -9.56 12.51
CA ALA A 121 -4.06 -8.23 12.92
C ALA A 121 -2.53 -8.20 13.11
N GLY A 122 -1.87 -7.18 12.56
CA GLY A 122 -0.41 -7.06 12.59
C GLY A 122 0.16 -6.20 11.46
N LEU A 123 1.48 -6.02 11.51
CA LEU A 123 2.30 -5.53 10.40
C LEU A 123 2.74 -6.71 9.53
N TRP A 124 2.60 -6.54 8.23
CA TRP A 124 2.89 -7.53 7.20
C TRP A 124 3.75 -6.92 6.10
N ALA A 125 4.53 -7.77 5.45
CA ALA A 125 5.15 -7.51 4.16
C ALA A 125 4.30 -8.21 3.08
N LEU A 126 3.59 -7.44 2.26
CA LEU A 126 2.84 -7.93 1.10
C LEU A 126 3.78 -8.04 -0.10
N ALA A 127 4.07 -9.27 -0.52
CA ALA A 127 4.88 -9.58 -1.69
C ALA A 127 4.04 -10.09 -2.87
N PHE A 128 4.27 -9.55 -4.07
CA PHE A 128 3.58 -10.00 -5.29
C PHE A 128 4.37 -9.66 -6.57
N ALA A 129 4.21 -10.47 -7.61
CA ALA A 129 4.77 -10.18 -8.93
C ALA A 129 4.00 -9.03 -9.59
N SER A 130 4.67 -7.92 -9.90
CA SER A 130 4.04 -6.74 -10.49
C SER A 130 3.82 -6.91 -11.99
N PRO A 131 2.56 -6.83 -12.47
CA PRO A 131 2.27 -6.89 -13.89
C PRO A 131 2.77 -5.64 -14.62
N ALA A 132 2.99 -4.52 -13.92
CA ALA A 132 3.45 -3.27 -14.54
C ALA A 132 4.98 -3.23 -14.74
N ASN A 133 5.74 -4.03 -14.00
CA ASN A 133 7.20 -3.96 -13.94
C ASN A 133 7.88 -5.24 -14.41
N GLY A 134 7.35 -5.86 -15.48
CA GLY A 134 7.93 -7.06 -16.08
C GLY A 134 7.96 -8.29 -15.16
N GLY A 135 7.01 -8.40 -14.23
CA GLY A 135 6.95 -9.52 -13.29
C GLY A 135 7.89 -9.42 -12.09
N ARG A 136 8.63 -8.31 -11.94
CA ARG A 136 9.46 -8.09 -10.72
C ARG A 136 8.60 -8.19 -9.46
N ILE A 137 9.15 -8.84 -8.44
CA ILE A 137 8.48 -8.97 -7.15
C ILE A 137 8.58 -7.66 -6.39
N PHE A 138 7.41 -7.12 -6.06
CA PHE A 138 7.27 -5.98 -5.16
C PHE A 138 7.06 -6.53 -3.75
N CYS A 139 7.61 -5.84 -2.76
CA CYS A 139 7.25 -6.02 -1.37
C CYS A 139 6.90 -4.67 -0.78
N VAL A 140 5.70 -4.57 -0.22
CA VAL A 140 5.16 -3.34 0.37
C VAL A 140 4.60 -3.63 1.76
N PRO A 141 4.77 -2.74 2.74
CA PRO A 141 4.16 -2.90 4.04
C PRO A 141 2.65 -2.86 3.91
N LEU A 142 2.02 -3.74 4.66
CA LEU A 142 0.59 -3.85 4.83
C LEU A 142 0.32 -3.95 6.32
N ARG A 143 -0.60 -3.15 6.85
CA ARG A 143 -1.11 -3.31 8.22
C ARG A 143 -2.56 -3.78 8.18
N ILE A 144 -2.90 -4.68 9.10
CA ILE A 144 -4.27 -5.12 9.36
C ILE A 144 -4.54 -4.82 10.82
N TRP A 145 -5.63 -4.11 11.10
CA TRP A 145 -5.95 -3.71 12.46
C TRP A 145 -7.45 -3.69 12.74
N ARG A 146 -7.79 -3.58 14.02
CA ARG A 146 -9.16 -3.36 14.46
C ARG A 146 -9.35 -1.91 14.83
N GLU A 147 -10.17 -1.21 14.07
CA GLU A 147 -10.68 0.10 14.48
C GLU A 147 -11.89 -0.07 15.41
N ALA A 148 -11.93 0.72 16.49
CA ALA A 148 -13.00 0.66 17.47
C ALA A 148 -14.37 0.93 16.81
N GLY A 149 -15.34 0.05 17.04
CA GLY A 149 -16.67 0.15 16.45
C GLY A 149 -16.77 -0.26 14.98
N ALA A 150 -15.66 -0.52 14.29
CA ALA A 150 -15.70 -0.98 12.91
C ALA A 150 -16.20 -2.44 12.83
N PRO A 151 -17.12 -2.77 11.90
CA PRO A 151 -17.66 -4.13 11.78
C PRO A 151 -16.62 -5.12 11.22
N THR A 152 -15.61 -4.64 10.51
CA THR A 152 -14.55 -5.43 9.88
C THR A 152 -13.16 -4.97 10.31
N LEU A 153 -12.15 -5.82 10.10
CA LEU A 153 -10.77 -5.39 10.17
C LEU A 153 -10.55 -4.28 9.13
N GLN A 154 -9.65 -3.37 9.44
CA GLN A 154 -9.14 -2.39 8.50
C GLN A 154 -7.85 -2.96 7.89
N VAL A 155 -7.60 -2.61 6.64
CA VAL A 155 -6.40 -3.00 5.93
C VAL A 155 -5.86 -1.83 5.14
N GLU A 156 -4.55 -1.68 5.17
CA GLU A 156 -3.85 -0.62 4.45
C GLU A 156 -2.50 -1.12 4.00
N TYR A 157 -2.17 -0.91 2.72
CA TYR A 157 -0.82 -1.11 2.24
C TYR A 157 -0.36 0.08 1.43
N SER A 158 0.92 0.40 1.56
CA SER A 158 1.46 1.61 0.96
C SER A 158 2.94 1.48 0.65
N ASN A 159 3.38 2.08 -0.46
CA ASN A 159 4.77 2.51 -0.63
C ASN A 159 4.90 4.04 -0.48
N GLY A 160 3.87 4.65 0.13
CA GLY A 160 3.59 6.07 0.23
C GLY A 160 3.11 6.64 -1.10
N MET A 161 4.08 6.79 -1.99
CA MET A 161 4.09 7.71 -3.11
C MET A 161 3.06 7.47 -4.23
N MET A 162 2.95 6.22 -4.70
CA MET A 162 2.16 5.87 -5.89
C MET A 162 1.19 4.74 -5.65
N LEU A 163 1.47 3.92 -4.63
CA LEU A 163 0.67 2.79 -4.24
C LEU A 163 0.28 3.04 -2.79
N HIS A 164 -0.96 3.45 -2.59
CA HIS A 164 -1.55 3.60 -1.26
C HIS A 164 -2.99 3.13 -1.39
N ASN A 165 -3.31 2.02 -0.73
CA ASN A 165 -4.63 1.43 -0.75
C ASN A 165 -5.09 1.22 0.68
N ARG A 166 -6.36 1.51 0.95
CA ARG A 166 -6.99 1.30 2.25
C ARG A 166 -8.38 0.71 2.05
N GLY A 167 -8.83 -0.10 2.98
CA GLY A 167 -10.18 -0.63 2.96
C GLY A 167 -10.47 -1.58 4.11
N ALA A 168 -11.38 -2.51 3.84
CA ALA A 168 -11.91 -3.43 4.84
C ALA A 168 -11.43 -4.86 4.57
N ALA A 169 -11.18 -5.60 5.64
CA ALA A 169 -10.84 -7.01 5.61
C ALA A 169 -11.73 -7.84 6.56
N PHE A 170 -12.08 -9.05 6.17
CA PHE A 170 -12.92 -9.95 6.96
C PHE A 170 -12.58 -11.41 6.70
N ALA A 171 -12.72 -12.23 7.73
CA ALA A 171 -12.49 -13.68 7.63
C ALA A 171 -13.82 -14.39 7.31
N LEU A 172 -13.85 -15.14 6.22
CA LEU A 172 -15.02 -15.92 5.80
C LEU A 172 -14.59 -17.26 5.23
N ALA A 173 -15.20 -18.35 5.71
CA ALA A 173 -14.93 -19.72 5.25
C ALA A 173 -13.44 -20.08 5.21
N GLY A 174 -12.71 -19.75 6.29
CA GLY A 174 -11.28 -20.07 6.42
C GLY A 174 -10.37 -19.27 5.49
N ARG A 175 -10.81 -18.13 4.97
CA ARG A 175 -10.03 -17.21 4.13
C ARG A 175 -10.14 -15.80 4.67
N LEU A 176 -9.08 -15.00 4.50
CA LEU A 176 -9.13 -13.57 4.72
C LEU A 176 -9.39 -12.89 3.38
N TRP A 177 -10.45 -12.10 3.34
CA TRP A 177 -10.85 -11.28 2.21
C TRP A 177 -10.55 -9.82 2.54
N ALA A 178 -10.09 -9.06 1.57
CA ALA A 178 -9.85 -7.64 1.69
C ALA A 178 -10.27 -6.93 0.40
N VAL A 179 -11.03 -5.84 0.56
CA VAL A 179 -11.46 -4.95 -0.53
C VAL A 179 -10.92 -3.58 -0.21
N MET A 180 -10.12 -3.02 -1.11
CA MET A 180 -9.36 -1.81 -0.88
C MET A 180 -9.50 -0.86 -2.07
N GLU A 181 -9.54 0.42 -1.79
CA GLU A 181 -9.49 1.48 -2.80
C GLU A 181 -8.16 2.22 -2.72
N SER A 182 -7.67 2.70 -3.87
CA SER A 182 -6.49 3.55 -3.86
C SER A 182 -6.82 4.92 -3.27
N VAL A 183 -6.12 5.28 -2.20
CA VAL A 183 -6.23 6.59 -1.55
C VAL A 183 -5.77 7.70 -2.49
N ALA A 184 -4.74 7.42 -3.30
CA ALA A 184 -4.22 8.34 -4.29
C ALA A 184 -5.11 8.44 -5.54
N ARG A 185 -5.97 7.44 -5.80
CA ARG A 185 -6.80 7.33 -7.00
C ARG A 185 -8.12 6.63 -6.69
N ARG A 186 -9.16 7.43 -6.47
CA ARG A 186 -10.49 6.93 -6.06
C ARG A 186 -11.22 6.08 -7.12
N ASP A 187 -10.62 5.88 -8.30
CA ASP A 187 -11.14 5.04 -9.40
C ASP A 187 -10.41 3.69 -9.52
N ALA A 188 -9.57 3.33 -8.54
CA ALA A 188 -8.81 2.08 -8.53
C ALA A 188 -9.19 1.21 -7.33
N LEU A 189 -9.89 0.10 -7.60
CA LEU A 189 -10.19 -0.94 -6.64
C LEU A 189 -9.13 -2.05 -6.71
N SER A 190 -8.80 -2.62 -5.55
CA SER A 190 -8.02 -3.84 -5.42
C SER A 190 -8.71 -4.81 -4.46
N MET A 191 -8.53 -6.10 -4.74
CA MET A 191 -9.09 -7.19 -3.94
C MET A 191 -7.97 -8.15 -3.59
N LEU A 192 -7.85 -8.49 -2.32
CA LEU A 192 -6.91 -9.46 -1.80
C LEU A 192 -7.69 -10.61 -1.17
N VAL A 193 -7.39 -11.83 -1.58
CA VAL A 193 -7.98 -13.04 -1.00
C VAL A 193 -6.85 -13.98 -0.65
N VAL A 194 -6.70 -14.29 0.63
CA VAL A 194 -5.64 -15.19 1.10
C VAL A 194 -6.24 -16.35 1.89
N GLN A 195 -5.57 -17.50 1.79
CA GLN A 195 -5.90 -18.64 2.63
C GLN A 195 -5.70 -18.27 4.09
N GLY A 196 -6.66 -18.65 4.93
CA GLY A 196 -6.63 -18.37 6.36
C GLY A 196 -5.94 -19.45 7.17
N VAL A 197 -5.88 -19.20 8.47
CA VAL A 197 -5.40 -20.13 9.50
C VAL A 197 -6.53 -20.36 10.51
N VAL A 198 -6.50 -21.51 11.20
CA VAL A 198 -7.65 -21.98 11.99
C VAL A 198 -7.51 -21.66 13.48
N GLU A 199 -6.29 -21.61 14.03
CA GLU A 199 -6.10 -21.61 15.50
C GLU A 199 -4.95 -20.74 16.04
N GLN A 200 -4.02 -20.28 15.20
CA GLN A 200 -2.85 -19.53 15.66
C GLN A 200 -2.57 -18.31 14.77
N PRO A 201 -1.77 -17.33 15.23
CA PRO A 201 -1.30 -16.24 14.38
C PRO A 201 -0.70 -16.78 13.08
N ALA A 202 -1.18 -16.23 11.97
CA ALA A 202 -0.58 -16.54 10.68
C ALA A 202 0.81 -15.89 10.60
N LEU A 203 1.79 -16.66 10.14
CA LEU A 203 3.14 -16.18 9.85
C LEU A 203 3.30 -15.85 8.36
N ILE A 204 2.69 -16.69 7.50
CA ILE A 204 2.61 -16.47 6.06
C ILE A 204 1.17 -16.72 5.62
N LEU A 205 0.61 -15.80 4.83
CA LEU A 205 -0.64 -15.97 4.13
C LEU A 205 -0.36 -16.00 2.63
N ASP A 206 -1.07 -16.84 1.89
CA ASP A 206 -0.84 -17.07 0.46
C ASP A 206 -2.18 -16.99 -0.28
N GLY A 207 -2.19 -16.32 -1.42
CA GLY A 207 -3.44 -15.97 -2.08
C GLY A 207 -3.27 -15.18 -3.36
N LEU A 208 -4.31 -14.41 -3.68
CA LEU A 208 -4.44 -13.64 -4.90
C LEU A 208 -4.65 -12.17 -4.59
N LEU A 209 -3.93 -11.32 -5.33
CA LEU A 209 -4.18 -9.89 -5.41
C LEU A 209 -4.69 -9.58 -6.82
N SER A 210 -5.86 -8.99 -6.89
CA SER A 210 -6.49 -8.51 -8.12
C SER A 210 -6.63 -7.01 -8.08
N GLY A 211 -6.51 -6.37 -9.25
CA GLY A 211 -6.69 -4.93 -9.36
C GLY A 211 -6.60 -4.45 -10.80
N ARG A 212 -6.52 -3.14 -10.95
CA ARG A 212 -6.40 -2.47 -12.24
C ARG A 212 -4.95 -2.07 -12.51
N ARG A 213 -4.45 -2.36 -13.72
CA ARG A 213 -3.14 -1.84 -14.18
C ARG A 213 -3.24 -0.35 -14.45
N ASN A 214 -2.17 0.36 -14.10
CA ASN A 214 -2.03 1.78 -14.38
C ASN A 214 -1.53 2.00 -15.83
N THR A 215 -2.31 1.56 -16.80
CA THR A 215 -2.08 1.76 -18.24
C THR A 215 -3.28 2.46 -18.87
N ALA A 216 -3.13 3.03 -20.07
CA ALA A 216 -4.21 3.72 -20.78
C ALA A 216 -5.47 2.84 -20.99
N VAL A 217 -5.28 1.52 -21.08
CA VAL A 217 -6.34 0.53 -21.31
C VAL A 217 -7.00 0.04 -20.01
N ALA A 218 -6.49 0.45 -18.84
CA ALA A 218 -7.07 0.08 -17.53
C ALA A 218 -7.25 -1.43 -17.33
N ALA A 219 -6.40 -2.26 -17.94
CA ALA A 219 -6.56 -3.71 -17.92
C ALA A 219 -6.56 -4.28 -16.49
N LEU A 220 -7.49 -5.18 -16.22
CA LEU A 220 -7.52 -5.93 -14.97
C LEU A 220 -6.36 -6.94 -14.92
N PHE A 221 -5.88 -7.22 -13.71
CA PHE A 221 -4.92 -8.28 -13.47
C PHE A 221 -5.27 -9.04 -12.19
N SER A 222 -4.77 -10.26 -12.11
CA SER A 222 -4.68 -11.03 -10.88
C SER A 222 -3.30 -11.66 -10.82
N THR A 223 -2.67 -11.65 -9.64
CA THR A 223 -1.34 -12.20 -9.39
C THR A 223 -1.33 -12.93 -8.07
N ARG A 224 -0.42 -13.90 -7.91
CA ARG A 224 -0.18 -14.51 -6.61
C ARG A 224 0.39 -13.45 -5.66
N ALA A 225 -0.13 -13.43 -4.44
CA ALA A 225 0.30 -12.53 -3.38
C ALA A 225 0.55 -13.32 -2.10
N MET A 226 1.62 -12.96 -1.40
CA MET A 226 1.97 -13.54 -0.11
C MET A 226 2.12 -12.43 0.93
N LEU A 227 1.63 -12.64 2.14
CA LEU A 227 1.83 -11.74 3.27
C LEU A 227 2.74 -12.43 4.27
N PHE A 228 3.83 -11.78 4.64
CA PHE A 228 4.77 -12.25 5.66
C PHE A 228 4.63 -11.41 6.93
N ARG A 229 4.34 -12.04 8.07
CA ARG A 229 4.14 -11.32 9.33
C ARG A 229 5.47 -10.74 9.82
N LEU A 230 5.51 -9.41 9.92
CA LEU A 230 6.67 -8.66 10.42
C LEU A 230 6.56 -8.40 11.92
N GLY A 231 5.35 -8.35 12.48
CA GLY A 231 5.18 -8.10 13.90
C GLY A 231 3.74 -7.80 14.31
N PRO A 232 3.54 -7.21 15.50
CA PRO A 232 2.24 -6.75 15.95
C PRO A 232 1.76 -5.56 15.10
N GLU A 233 0.56 -5.07 15.42
CA GLU A 233 0.01 -3.87 14.80
C GLU A 233 0.96 -2.68 15.04
N PRO A 234 1.38 -1.98 13.97
CA PRO A 234 2.25 -0.82 14.12
C PRO A 234 1.42 0.43 14.42
N ASP A 235 1.99 1.37 15.16
CA ASP A 235 1.51 2.74 15.15
C ASP A 235 1.84 3.43 13.81
N GLU A 236 1.45 4.70 13.67
CA GLU A 236 1.68 5.44 12.43
C GLU A 236 3.17 5.63 12.12
N GLU A 237 4.00 5.85 13.14
CA GLU A 237 5.45 6.01 12.97
C GLU A 237 6.10 4.71 12.52
N GLY A 238 5.77 3.59 13.17
CA GLY A 238 6.26 2.26 12.81
C GLY A 238 5.82 1.86 11.39
N PHE A 239 4.58 2.20 10.99
CA PHE A 239 4.13 1.95 9.63
C PHE A 239 4.86 2.82 8.60
N ALA A 240 5.08 4.10 8.90
CA ALA A 240 5.87 4.99 8.05
C ALA A 240 7.33 4.52 7.90
N ALA A 241 7.94 4.03 8.98
CA ALA A 241 9.28 3.44 8.96
C ALA A 241 9.35 2.18 8.08
N ALA A 242 8.34 1.30 8.16
CA ALA A 242 8.25 0.14 7.30
C ALA A 242 8.13 0.55 5.82
N ILE A 243 7.38 1.62 5.51
CA ILE A 243 7.23 2.17 4.14
C ILE A 243 8.57 2.69 3.63
N ALA A 244 9.28 3.46 4.44
CA ALA A 244 10.61 3.96 4.09
C ALA A 244 11.56 2.79 3.79
N ARG A 245 11.55 1.76 4.65
CA ARG A 245 12.39 0.57 4.48
C ARG A 245 12.09 -0.20 3.20
N ALA A 246 10.81 -0.42 2.89
CA ALA A 246 10.43 -1.10 1.64
C ALA A 246 10.87 -0.32 0.40
N ASN A 247 10.82 1.01 0.45
CA ASN A 247 11.31 1.87 -0.62
C ASN A 247 12.84 1.78 -0.79
N ASP A 248 13.60 1.67 0.30
CA ASP A 248 15.05 1.41 0.26
C ASP A 248 15.35 0.06 -0.41
N LEU A 249 14.69 -1.00 0.04
CA LEU A 249 14.82 -2.34 -0.53
C LEU A 249 14.56 -2.34 -2.04
N ALA A 250 13.48 -1.69 -2.48
CA ALA A 250 13.15 -1.57 -3.89
C ALA A 250 14.23 -0.86 -4.72
N ARG A 251 14.89 0.17 -4.16
CA ARG A 251 16.02 0.87 -4.81
C ARG A 251 17.27 0.00 -4.90
N GLU A 252 17.50 -0.84 -3.90
CA GLU A 252 18.64 -1.77 -3.84
C GLU A 252 18.48 -2.98 -4.77
N GLY A 253 17.30 -3.19 -5.38
CA GLY A 253 17.03 -4.39 -6.19
C GLY A 253 16.99 -5.66 -5.34
N TRP A 254 16.48 -5.54 -4.11
CA TRP A 254 16.46 -6.59 -3.10
C TRP A 254 15.81 -7.89 -3.57
N GLU A 255 14.94 -7.85 -4.58
CA GLU A 255 14.26 -9.04 -5.10
C GLU A 255 15.24 -10.11 -5.62
N ARG A 256 16.46 -9.71 -5.98
CA ARG A 256 17.55 -10.63 -6.37
C ARG A 256 18.12 -11.45 -5.22
N ARG A 257 17.81 -11.05 -3.98
CA ARG A 257 18.25 -11.71 -2.75
C ARG A 257 17.19 -12.66 -2.19
N LEU A 258 16.03 -12.75 -2.85
CA LEU A 258 14.95 -13.64 -2.42
C LEU A 258 15.37 -15.12 -2.56
N PRO A 259 14.95 -15.99 -1.64
CA PRO A 259 15.22 -17.41 -1.76
C PRO A 259 14.68 -17.98 -3.07
N PRO A 260 15.42 -18.89 -3.74
CA PRO A 260 14.98 -19.48 -5.02
C PRO A 260 13.60 -20.13 -4.95
N ALA A 261 13.25 -20.77 -3.84
CA ALA A 261 11.93 -21.37 -3.65
C ALA A 261 10.81 -20.32 -3.67
N LEU A 262 11.04 -19.14 -3.09
CA LEU A 262 10.07 -18.05 -3.12
C LEU A 262 9.93 -17.46 -4.52
N LEU A 263 11.05 -17.27 -5.22
CA LEU A 263 11.04 -16.82 -6.63
C LEU A 263 10.23 -17.80 -7.51
N ALA A 264 10.46 -19.10 -7.34
CA ALA A 264 9.73 -20.14 -8.05
C ALA A 264 8.23 -20.12 -7.73
N ALA A 265 7.86 -19.81 -6.49
CA ALA A 265 6.45 -19.73 -6.09
C ALA A 265 5.68 -18.58 -6.77
N PHE A 266 6.36 -17.51 -7.19
CA PHE A 266 5.79 -16.41 -7.98
C PHE A 266 5.88 -16.62 -9.49
N ALA A 267 6.55 -17.68 -9.95
CA ALA A 267 6.62 -17.98 -11.38
C ALA A 267 5.22 -18.31 -11.90
N MET A 268 4.79 -17.58 -12.93
CA MET A 268 3.55 -17.92 -13.63
C MET A 268 3.74 -19.24 -14.39
N PRO A 269 2.68 -20.05 -14.55
CA PRO A 269 2.74 -21.20 -15.44
C PRO A 269 3.15 -20.74 -16.85
N PRO A 270 3.94 -21.55 -17.58
CA PRO A 270 4.31 -21.22 -18.95
C PRO A 270 3.06 -21.03 -19.80
N ALA A 271 3.06 -19.98 -20.66
CA ALA A 271 1.92 -19.61 -21.48
C ALA A 271 1.47 -20.69 -22.48
N GLU A 272 2.34 -21.67 -22.74
CA GLU A 272 2.15 -22.77 -23.69
C GLU A 272 1.47 -24.02 -23.09
N ALA A 273 1.08 -23.98 -21.81
CA ALA A 273 0.37 -25.10 -21.21
C ALA A 273 -0.99 -25.34 -21.93
N PRO A 274 -1.26 -26.54 -22.46
CA PRO A 274 -2.52 -26.82 -23.14
C PRO A 274 -3.69 -26.75 -22.14
N GLY A 275 -4.62 -25.82 -22.38
CA GLY A 275 -5.83 -25.63 -21.58
C GLY A 275 -6.08 -24.17 -21.19
N PRO A 276 -7.18 -23.89 -20.47
CA PRO A 276 -7.39 -22.56 -19.91
C PRO A 276 -6.32 -22.25 -18.85
N ASN A 277 -5.63 -21.12 -19.02
CA ASN A 277 -4.61 -20.59 -18.10
C ASN A 277 -5.24 -20.03 -16.82
N TRP A 278 -5.80 -20.91 -15.98
CA TRP A 278 -6.28 -20.54 -14.65
C TRP A 278 -5.10 -20.39 -13.70
N LEU A 279 -5.14 -19.37 -12.85
CA LEU A 279 -4.28 -19.32 -11.67
C LEU A 279 -4.95 -20.13 -10.56
N LEU A 280 -4.52 -21.37 -10.40
CA LEU A 280 -4.99 -22.26 -9.34
C LEU A 280 -3.92 -22.37 -8.25
N LEU A 281 -4.30 -21.99 -7.02
CA LEU A 281 -3.45 -22.19 -5.84
C LEU A 281 -3.81 -23.52 -5.20
N GLU A 282 -3.13 -24.57 -5.63
CA GLU A 282 -3.28 -25.91 -5.07
C GLU A 282 -2.84 -25.96 -3.60
N LEU A 283 -3.57 -26.69 -2.76
CA LEU A 283 -3.28 -26.77 -1.33
C LEU A 283 -1.88 -27.33 -1.03
N ARG A 284 -1.42 -28.29 -1.86
CA ARG A 284 -0.07 -28.87 -1.74
C ARG A 284 1.03 -27.85 -2.02
N ASP A 285 0.73 -26.84 -2.83
CA ASP A 285 1.65 -25.78 -3.27
C ASP A 285 1.45 -24.48 -2.46
N ALA A 286 0.59 -24.51 -1.43
CA ALA A 286 0.25 -23.38 -0.60
C ALA A 286 1.38 -23.03 0.37
N TRP A 287 1.69 -21.73 0.44
CA TRP A 287 2.71 -21.16 1.32
C TRP A 287 2.17 -20.73 2.67
N THR A 288 0.85 -20.88 2.91
CA THR A 288 0.22 -20.52 4.18
C THR A 288 0.87 -21.28 5.33
N LEU A 289 1.36 -20.53 6.31
CA LEU A 289 2.05 -21.03 7.48
C LEU A 289 1.47 -20.35 8.73
N GLY A 290 0.93 -21.13 9.64
CA GLY A 290 0.61 -20.69 11.00
C GLY A 290 1.72 -21.15 11.96
N ALA A 291 1.81 -20.52 13.13
CA ALA A 291 2.88 -20.78 14.09
C ALA A 291 3.02 -22.25 14.54
N TRP A 292 1.95 -23.04 14.54
CA TRP A 292 2.01 -24.47 14.95
C TRP A 292 2.76 -25.37 13.98
N ARG A 293 2.94 -24.96 12.72
CA ARG A 293 3.70 -25.70 11.71
C ARG A 293 5.16 -25.24 11.61
N ASP A 294 5.61 -24.38 12.51
CA ASP A 294 6.96 -23.85 12.42
C ASP A 294 8.03 -24.95 12.57
N GLU A 295 7.72 -26.03 13.27
CA GLU A 295 8.63 -27.18 13.43
C GLU A 295 8.60 -28.18 12.25
N ASP A 296 7.66 -28.07 11.30
CA ASP A 296 7.54 -29.01 10.17
C ASP A 296 8.73 -28.87 9.22
N ALA A 297 9.58 -29.89 9.12
CA ALA A 297 10.74 -29.88 8.23
C ALA A 297 10.37 -29.63 6.76
N ALA A 298 9.19 -30.07 6.31
CA ALA A 298 8.69 -29.82 4.95
C ALA A 298 8.40 -28.34 4.67
N ARG A 299 8.38 -27.49 5.72
CA ARG A 299 8.16 -26.05 5.65
C ARG A 299 9.44 -25.22 5.70
N ALA A 300 10.61 -25.85 5.56
CA ALA A 300 11.89 -25.14 5.50
C ALA A 300 11.92 -24.00 4.47
N PRO A 301 11.38 -24.14 3.23
CA PRO A 301 11.35 -23.03 2.27
C PRO A 301 10.53 -21.81 2.74
N GLN A 302 9.41 -22.05 3.42
CA GLN A 302 8.56 -21.01 3.99
C GLN A 302 9.29 -20.26 5.12
N ARG A 303 9.97 -20.99 6.01
CA ARG A 303 10.76 -20.38 7.10
C ARG A 303 11.93 -19.57 6.58
N GLU A 304 12.66 -20.09 5.59
CA GLU A 304 13.77 -19.36 4.96
C GLU A 304 13.27 -18.05 4.33
N ALA A 305 12.13 -18.09 3.61
CA ALA A 305 11.51 -16.90 3.05
C ALA A 305 11.06 -15.90 4.13
N LEU A 306 10.40 -16.37 5.20
CA LEU A 306 9.99 -15.51 6.30
C LEU A 306 11.19 -14.85 6.99
N ALA A 307 12.24 -15.61 7.27
CA ALA A 307 13.47 -15.10 7.87
C ALA A 307 14.16 -14.08 6.95
N CYS A 308 14.24 -14.35 5.65
CA CYS A 308 14.77 -13.43 4.65
C CYS A 308 14.00 -12.10 4.63
N ILE A 309 12.66 -12.17 4.62
CA ILE A 309 11.80 -10.97 4.62
C ILE A 309 11.91 -10.21 5.94
N ARG A 310 11.84 -10.89 7.09
CA ARG A 310 12.00 -10.25 8.41
C ARG A 310 13.36 -9.54 8.53
N ALA A 311 14.44 -10.21 8.13
CA ALA A 311 15.78 -9.63 8.12
C ALA A 311 15.87 -8.42 7.16
N ALA A 312 15.23 -8.49 5.99
CA ALA A 312 15.18 -7.36 5.07
C ALA A 312 14.49 -6.14 5.69
N PHE A 313 13.48 -6.35 6.55
CA PHE A 313 12.79 -5.28 7.28
C PHE A 313 13.45 -4.92 8.63
N GLY A 314 14.59 -5.51 8.99
CA GLY A 314 15.26 -5.26 10.26
C GLY A 314 14.52 -5.83 11.48
N VAL A 315 13.59 -6.76 11.27
CA VAL A 315 12.89 -7.48 12.33
C VAL A 315 13.80 -8.62 12.78
N ALA A 316 14.15 -8.64 14.06
CA ALA A 316 14.91 -9.74 14.64
C ALA A 316 14.15 -11.06 14.50
N ALA A 317 14.87 -12.16 14.26
CA ALA A 317 14.27 -13.48 14.41
C ALA A 317 13.77 -13.61 15.85
N GLU A 318 12.50 -13.93 16.02
CA GLU A 318 12.01 -14.33 17.34
C GLU A 318 12.82 -15.56 17.77
N PRO A 319 13.34 -15.61 19.01
CA PRO A 319 13.99 -16.81 19.49
C PRO A 319 12.95 -17.94 19.47
N SER A 320 13.20 -18.92 18.60
CA SER A 320 12.48 -20.18 18.54
C SER A 320 12.63 -20.97 19.84
#